data_AF-A0A920GSC1-F1
#
_entry.id   AF-A0A920GSC1-F1
#
_cell.length_a   1.000
_cell.length_b   1.000
_cell.length_c   1.000
_cell.angle_alpha   90.00
_cell.angle_beta   90.00
_cell.angle_gamma   90.00
#
_symmetry.space_group_name_H-M   'P 1'
#
loop_
_entity.id
_entity.type
_entity.pdbx_description
1 polymer ?
#
loop_
_entity_poly.entity_id
_entity_poly.type
_entity_poly.pdbx_seq_one_letter_code
_entity_poly.pdbx_strand_id
1 'polypeptide(L)'
;MKTILNSKIKHREGYRPFAPIVLQQDFDKYFISKTTEHPYMLQAPKCTPHALKTVPAVCHVDQTARVQTITKENGLVLIFFQNIKIFQGYRFL
;
A
#
# COMPACT_ATOMS: atom_id res chain seq x y z
N MET A 1 -13.05 5.95 -1.19
CA MET A 1 -13.02 4.74 -0.32
C MET A 1 -12.58 5.03 1.11
N LYS A 2 -11.41 5.67 1.36
CA LYS A 2 -10.89 5.98 2.72
C LYS A 2 -11.93 6.58 3.68
N THR A 3 -12.64 7.63 3.25
CA THR A 3 -13.66 8.30 4.07
C THR A 3 -14.82 7.40 4.46
N ILE A 4 -15.33 6.59 3.52
CA ILE A 4 -16.46 5.68 3.76
C ILE A 4 -16.05 4.61 4.77
N LEU A 5 -14.86 4.03 4.60
CA LEU A 5 -14.35 2.97 5.46
C LEU A 5 -14.07 3.49 6.88
N ASN A 6 -13.46 4.67 7.00
CA ASN A 6 -13.19 5.29 8.30
C ASN A 6 -14.48 5.69 9.03
N SER A 7 -15.49 6.25 8.34
CA SER A 7 -16.73 6.75 8.97
C SER A 7 -17.77 5.66 9.23
N LYS A 8 -18.03 4.78 8.24
CA LYS A 8 -19.15 3.83 8.28
C LYS A 8 -18.80 2.46 8.84
N ILE A 9 -17.53 2.05 8.79
CA ILE A 9 -17.10 0.71 9.20
C ILE A 9 -16.21 0.74 10.43
N LYS A 10 -15.20 1.62 10.43
CA LYS A 10 -14.18 1.66 11.48
C LYS A 10 -14.43 2.73 12.54
N HIS A 11 -15.40 3.62 12.33
CA HIS A 11 -15.77 4.71 13.24
C HIS A 11 -14.56 5.47 13.81
N ARG A 12 -13.61 5.81 12.92
CA ARG A 12 -12.35 6.47 13.27
C ARG A 12 -12.11 7.71 12.42
N GLU A 13 -11.06 8.44 12.76
CA GLU A 13 -10.77 9.74 12.15
C GLU A 13 -10.51 9.62 10.64
N GLY A 14 -11.04 10.57 9.87
CA GLY A 14 -10.98 10.54 8.40
C GLY A 14 -9.56 10.61 7.81
N TYR A 15 -8.63 11.21 8.53
CA TYR A 15 -7.24 11.34 8.10
C TYR A 15 -6.46 10.03 8.20
N ARG A 16 -6.92 9.04 8.99
CA ARG A 16 -6.16 7.82 9.24
C ARG A 16 -6.07 6.96 7.97
N PRO A 17 -4.86 6.75 7.42
CA PRO A 17 -4.68 5.98 6.19
C PRO A 17 -4.75 4.47 6.46
N PHE A 18 -4.75 3.70 5.37
CA PHE A 18 -4.61 2.24 5.40
C PHE A 18 -3.18 1.86 5.01
N ALA A 19 -2.70 0.73 5.53
CA ALA A 19 -1.35 0.24 5.27
C ALA A 19 -1.32 -0.54 3.95
N PRO A 20 -0.48 -0.15 2.97
CA PRO A 20 -0.45 -0.81 1.68
C PRO A 20 0.37 -2.10 1.67
N ILE A 21 0.03 -3.02 0.75
CA ILE A 21 0.85 -4.19 0.42
C ILE A 21 1.26 -4.12 -1.06
N VAL A 22 2.56 -4.20 -1.35
CA VAL A 22 3.14 -4.12 -2.71
C VAL A 22 4.01 -5.33 -3.02
N LEU A 23 4.06 -5.75 -4.28
CA LEU A 23 5.12 -6.67 -4.72
C LEU A 23 6.48 -5.97 -4.60
N GLN A 24 7.49 -6.65 -4.08
CA GLN A 24 8.82 -6.03 -3.92
C GLN A 24 9.35 -5.42 -5.23
N GLN A 25 9.13 -6.08 -6.36
CA GLN A 25 9.52 -5.58 -7.69
C GLN A 25 8.79 -4.30 -8.14
N ASP A 26 7.61 -4.01 -7.56
CA ASP A 26 6.80 -2.84 -7.89
C ASP A 26 7.02 -1.71 -6.86
N PHE A 27 7.88 -1.89 -5.86
CA PHE A 27 8.06 -0.96 -4.75
C PHE A 27 8.42 0.46 -5.21
N ASP A 28 9.47 0.60 -6.04
CA ASP A 28 10.00 1.91 -6.46
C ASP A 28 9.03 2.72 -7.33
N LYS A 29 8.00 2.06 -7.88
CA LYS A 29 6.91 2.75 -8.58
C LYS A 29 6.09 3.62 -7.62
N TYR A 30 5.99 3.21 -6.36
CA TYR A 30 5.07 3.82 -5.38
C TYR A 30 5.77 4.43 -4.17
N PHE A 31 6.96 3.97 -3.80
CA PHE A 31 7.66 4.38 -2.59
C PHE A 31 9.13 4.69 -2.84
N ILE A 32 9.70 5.49 -1.95
CA ILE A 32 11.09 5.95 -1.99
C ILE A 32 11.75 5.55 -0.68
N SER A 33 12.75 4.68 -0.77
CA SER A 33 13.50 4.12 0.37
C SER A 33 14.89 3.68 -0.07
N LYS A 34 15.79 3.44 0.88
CA LYS A 34 17.13 2.87 0.61
C LYS A 34 17.08 1.37 0.31
N THR A 35 15.98 0.71 0.66
CA THR A 35 15.74 -0.71 0.43
C THR A 35 14.32 -0.88 -0.08
N THR A 36 14.09 -1.91 -0.89
CA THR A 36 12.75 -2.34 -1.30
C THR A 36 12.14 -3.35 -0.32
N GLU A 37 12.89 -3.78 0.70
CA GLU A 37 12.45 -4.80 1.66
C GLU A 37 11.76 -4.17 2.88
N HIS A 38 10.45 -4.33 2.94
CA HIS A 38 9.61 -3.89 4.04
C HIS A 38 8.65 -5.00 4.47
N PRO A 39 9.12 -6.15 5.00
CA PRO A 39 8.26 -7.32 5.25
C PRO A 39 7.23 -7.16 6.39
N TYR A 40 7.38 -6.16 7.27
CA TYR A 40 6.66 -6.10 8.55
C TYR A 40 5.88 -4.79 8.81
N MET A 41 5.66 -3.93 7.81
CA MET A 41 4.95 -2.64 7.97
C MET A 41 5.52 -1.70 9.06
N LEU A 42 6.78 -1.90 9.46
CA LEU A 42 7.44 -1.13 10.52
C LEU A 42 7.94 0.24 10.06
N GLN A 43 8.12 0.40 8.75
CA GLN A 43 8.71 1.61 8.16
C GLN A 43 7.68 2.33 7.29
N ALA A 44 7.76 3.65 7.27
CA ALA A 44 6.89 4.52 6.48
C ALA A 44 7.70 5.29 5.41
N PRO A 45 8.14 4.64 4.32
CA PRO A 45 8.83 5.33 3.24
C PRO A 45 7.96 6.42 2.61
N LYS A 46 8.62 7.38 1.94
CA LYS A 46 7.93 8.44 1.20
C LYS A 46 7.22 7.86 -0.01
N CYS A 47 6.05 8.38 -0.32
CA CYS A 47 5.28 8.03 -1.50
C CYS A 47 5.83 8.79 -2.72
N THR A 48 5.84 8.14 -3.89
CA THR A 48 6.14 8.80 -5.15
C THR A 48 4.97 9.67 -5.60
N PRO A 49 5.18 10.64 -6.51
CA PRO A 49 4.07 11.38 -7.14
C PRO A 49 3.05 10.46 -7.81
N HIS A 50 3.52 9.32 -8.34
CA HIS A 50 2.65 8.30 -8.91
C HIS A 50 1.71 7.72 -7.85
N ALA A 51 2.20 7.32 -6.68
CA ALA A 51 1.39 6.80 -5.59
C ALA A 51 0.36 7.81 -5.07
N LEU A 52 0.75 9.09 -4.92
CA LEU A 52 -0.16 10.14 -4.47
C LEU A 52 -1.35 10.32 -5.43
N LYS A 53 -1.13 10.12 -6.73
CA LYS A 53 -2.19 10.22 -7.76
C LYS A 53 -3.04 8.95 -7.86
N THR A 54 -2.43 7.78 -7.80
CA THR A 54 -3.12 6.51 -8.08
C THR A 54 -3.73 5.85 -6.84
N VAL A 55 -3.09 5.99 -5.68
CA VAL A 55 -3.48 5.35 -4.42
C VAL A 55 -3.48 6.31 -3.21
N PRO A 56 -4.14 7.48 -3.26
CA PRO A 56 -4.11 8.47 -2.16
C PRO A 56 -4.73 7.98 -0.83
N ALA A 57 -5.44 6.84 -0.85
CA ALA A 57 -6.07 6.27 0.34
C ALA A 57 -5.07 5.66 1.33
N VAL A 58 -3.88 5.27 0.85
CA VAL A 58 -2.83 4.64 1.68
C VAL A 58 -1.77 5.63 2.13
N CYS A 59 -1.71 6.81 1.52
CA CYS A 59 -0.78 7.87 1.86
C CYS A 59 -1.25 8.67 3.07
N HIS A 60 -0.31 8.97 3.95
CA HIS A 60 -0.43 9.91 5.05
C HIS A 60 -0.45 11.35 4.54
N VAL A 61 -0.82 12.30 5.39
CA VAL A 61 -0.81 13.74 5.08
C VAL A 61 0.62 14.24 4.78
N ASP A 62 1.63 13.67 5.44
CA ASP A 62 3.05 13.94 5.22
C ASP A 62 3.65 13.20 4.02
N GLN A 63 2.81 12.56 3.21
CA GLN A 63 3.19 11.79 2.01
C GLN A 63 4.01 10.52 2.32
N THR A 64 3.93 9.97 3.53
CA THR A 64 4.50 8.65 3.85
C THR A 64 3.43 7.54 3.83
N ALA A 65 3.84 6.27 3.79
CA ALA A 65 2.92 5.15 3.97
C ALA A 65 3.61 3.95 4.59
N ARG A 66 2.95 3.27 5.53
CA ARG A 66 3.47 2.05 6.17
C ARG A 66 3.25 0.81 5.29
N VAL A 67 4.21 0.54 4.42
CA VAL A 67 4.11 -0.48 3.39
C VAL A 67 4.60 -1.85 3.86
N GLN A 68 3.95 -2.91 3.38
CA GLN A 68 4.46 -4.27 3.38
C GLN A 68 4.89 -4.69 1.98
N THR A 69 6.09 -5.22 1.82
CA THR A 69 6.51 -5.84 0.56
C THR A 69 6.31 -7.34 0.60
N ILE A 70 5.76 -7.89 -0.47
CA ILE A 70 5.60 -9.33 -0.66
C ILE A 70 6.54 -9.86 -1.75
N THR A 71 7.08 -11.04 -1.50
CA THR A 71 7.99 -11.81 -2.35
C THR A 71 7.41 -13.20 -2.63
N LYS A 72 8.18 -14.02 -3.36
CA LYS A 72 7.80 -15.41 -3.63
C LYS A 72 7.68 -16.26 -2.35
N GLU A 73 8.38 -15.87 -1.29
CA GLU A 73 8.39 -16.58 -0.01
C GLU A 73 7.06 -16.44 0.74
N ASN A 74 6.23 -15.45 0.39
CA ASN A 74 4.92 -15.26 0.99
C ASN A 74 3.84 -16.26 0.48
N GLY A 75 4.19 -17.17 -0.43
CA GLY A 75 3.36 -18.33 -0.81
C GLY A 75 1.93 -17.96 -1.25
N LEU A 76 0.94 -18.44 -0.49
CA LEU A 76 -0.49 -18.23 -0.80
C LEU A 76 -0.88 -16.73 -0.87
N VAL A 77 -0.23 -15.89 -0.06
CA VAL A 77 -0.49 -14.44 -0.08
C VAL A 77 -0.10 -13.84 -1.42
N LEU A 78 1.00 -14.30 -2.02
CA LEU A 78 1.43 -13.85 -3.35
C LEU A 78 0.39 -14.24 -4.41
N ILE A 79 -0.08 -15.49 -4.38
CA ILE A 79 -1.05 -16.02 -5.35
C ILE A 79 -2.34 -15.21 -5.29
N PHE A 80 -2.82 -14.92 -4.08
CA PHE A 80 -4.00 -14.09 -3.87
C PHE A 80 -3.82 -12.69 -4.47
N PHE A 81 -2.68 -12.03 -4.22
CA PHE A 81 -2.38 -10.72 -4.77
C PHE A 81 -2.24 -10.72 -6.29
N GLN A 82 -1.60 -11.74 -6.87
CA GLN A 82 -1.48 -11.89 -8.32
C GLN A 82 -2.83 -12.06 -8.99
N ASN A 83 -3.73 -12.86 -8.41
CA ASN A 83 -5.09 -13.01 -8.92
C ASN A 83 -5.84 -11.68 -8.89
N ILE A 84 -5.79 -10.93 -7.78
CA ILE A 84 -6.45 -9.61 -7.69
C ILE A 84 -5.85 -8.61 -8.69
N LYS A 85 -4.53 -8.64 -8.87
CA LYS A 85 -3.81 -7.76 -9.81
C LYS A 85 -4.34 -7.91 -11.24
N ILE A 86 -4.67 -9.13 -11.66
CA ILE A 86 -5.26 -9.43 -12.98
C ILE A 86 -6.63 -8.77 -13.14
N PHE A 87 -7.48 -8.77 -12.11
CA PHE A 87 -8.85 -8.24 -12.21
C PHE A 87 -8.95 -6.71 -12.11
N GLN A 88 -8.04 -6.04 -11.39
CA GLN A 88 -8.22 -4.64 -10.99
C GLN A 88 -7.16 -3.68 -11.52
N GLY A 89 -6.09 -4.16 -12.16
CA GLY A 89 -5.03 -3.30 -12.71
C GLY A 89 -4.41 -2.38 -11.65
N TYR A 90 -3.58 -2.94 -10.77
CA TYR A 90 -2.80 -2.23 -9.73
C TYR A 90 -3.58 -1.25 -8.82
N ARG A 91 -4.91 -1.37 -8.72
CA ARG A 91 -5.74 -0.47 -7.90
C ARG A 91 -5.76 -0.74 -6.40
N PHE A 92 -5.08 -1.81 -5.98
CA PHE A 92 -4.93 -2.17 -4.57
C PHE A 92 -3.45 -2.29 -4.25
N LEU A 93 -2.93 -1.18 -3.75
CA LEU A 93 -1.96 -1.17 -2.66
C LEU A 93 -2.74 -1.06 -1.37
#